data_AF-A0A6P2DIZ8-F1
#
_entry.id   AF-A0A6P2DIZ8-F1
#
_cell.length_a   1.000
_cell.length_b   1.000
_cell.length_c   1.000
_cell.angle_alpha   90.00
_cell.angle_beta   90.00
_cell.angle_gamma   90.00
#
_symmetry.space_group_name_H-M   'P 1'
#
loop_
_entity.id
_entity.type
_entity.pdbx_description
1 polymer ?
#
loop_
_entity_poly.entity_id
_entity_poly.type
_entity_poly.pdbx_seq_one_letter_code
_entity_poly.pdbx_strand_id
1 'polypeptide(L)'
;MRAMMTALLLSLSALALTGCGGKKEQKTTMELKDVPPEIMKVAKEKLPGVTFDAAYKEPNGDYELRGKDKTGKIREIDIKPDGTVGEIE
;
A
#
# COMPACT_ATOMS: atom_id res chain seq x y z
N MET A 1 20.54 66.52 -9.52
CA MET A 1 19.82 66.02 -8.34
C MET A 1 18.99 64.83 -8.77
N ARG A 2 19.36 63.61 -8.36
CA ARG A 2 18.65 62.38 -8.73
C ARG A 2 17.55 62.12 -7.70
N ALA A 3 16.30 62.23 -8.14
CA ALA A 3 15.14 61.69 -7.47
C ALA A 3 14.79 60.34 -8.10
N MET A 4 14.49 59.33 -7.28
CA MET A 4 13.76 58.07 -7.55
C MET A 4 14.05 57.15 -6.35
N MET A 5 13.28 57.21 -5.26
CA MET A 5 12.03 56.47 -5.00
C MET A 5 12.08 54.94 -5.21
N THR A 6 11.74 54.26 -4.10
CA THR A 6 10.97 53.02 -3.94
C THR A 6 11.64 51.65 -4.10
N ALA A 7 11.83 51.04 -2.92
CA ALA A 7 11.23 49.78 -2.47
C ALA A 7 11.61 48.47 -3.20
N LEU A 8 12.29 47.58 -2.46
CA LEU A 8 12.19 46.14 -2.68
C LEU A 8 12.01 45.45 -1.33
N LEU A 9 10.77 45.04 -1.04
CA LEU A 9 10.39 44.23 0.10
C LEU A 9 10.99 42.82 -0.06
N LEU A 10 11.86 42.43 0.85
CA LEU A 10 12.30 41.05 1.06
C LEU A 10 11.32 40.35 2.01
N SER A 11 10.19 39.87 1.49
CA SER A 11 9.29 38.95 2.20
C SER A 11 9.50 37.54 1.63
N LEU A 12 10.52 36.84 2.11
CA LEU A 12 10.75 35.43 1.77
C LEU A 12 9.96 34.56 2.75
N SER A 13 8.74 34.23 2.33
CA SER A 13 7.79 33.37 3.03
C SER A 13 8.36 31.98 3.28
N ALA A 14 8.69 31.67 4.53
CA ALA A 14 9.03 30.32 4.97
C ALA A 14 7.74 29.51 5.21
N LEU A 15 7.18 28.91 4.16
CA LEU A 15 6.24 27.79 4.30
C LEU A 15 7.06 26.51 4.49
N ALA A 16 7.41 26.21 5.74
CA ALA A 16 7.87 24.88 6.09
C ALA A 16 6.66 23.94 6.04
N LEU A 17 6.57 23.18 4.94
CA LEU A 17 5.65 22.05 4.78
C LEU A 17 5.94 21.00 5.86
N THR A 18 5.21 21.04 6.98
CA THR A 18 5.14 19.90 7.91
C THR A 18 4.31 18.81 7.26
N GLY A 19 4.93 18.09 6.32
CA GLY A 19 4.40 16.85 5.79
C GLY A 19 4.31 15.84 6.92
N CYS A 20 3.09 15.54 7.35
CA CYS A 20 2.76 14.54 8.35
C CYS A 20 3.19 13.17 7.82
N GLY A 21 4.42 12.76 8.14
CA GLY A 21 4.97 11.44 7.86
C GLY A 21 4.33 10.41 8.77
N GLY A 22 3.06 10.07 8.50
CA GLY A 22 2.43 8.89 9.06
C GLY A 22 3.21 7.67 8.59
N LYS A 23 3.96 7.04 9.51
CA LYS A 23 4.57 5.74 9.26
C LYS A 23 3.43 4.75 8.99
N LYS A 24 3.15 4.46 7.72
CA LYS A 24 2.42 3.24 7.39
C LYS A 24 3.25 2.10 7.96
N GLU A 25 2.67 1.33 8.87
CA GLU A 25 3.34 0.12 9.34
C GLU A 25 3.71 -0.71 8.11
N GLN A 26 4.99 -1.08 8.00
CA GLN A 26 5.48 -1.74 6.79
C GLN A 26 5.13 -3.22 6.86
N LYS A 27 4.30 -3.66 5.92
CA LYS A 27 4.09 -5.09 5.64
C LYS A 27 5.38 -5.76 5.21
N THR A 28 5.55 -7.02 5.62
CA THR A 28 6.74 -7.81 5.30
C THR A 28 6.49 -8.65 4.05
N THR A 29 7.33 -8.53 3.03
CA THR A 29 7.23 -9.37 1.83
C THR A 29 7.47 -10.84 2.18
N MET A 30 6.65 -11.73 1.61
CA MET A 30 6.79 -13.17 1.71
C MET A 30 6.86 -13.79 0.32
N GLU A 31 7.57 -14.91 0.19
CA GLU A 31 7.45 -15.73 -1.01
C GLU A 31 6.12 -16.50 -1.00
N LEU A 32 5.49 -16.67 -2.17
CA LEU A 32 4.22 -17.38 -2.28
C LEU A 32 4.26 -18.81 -1.74
N LYS A 33 5.43 -19.47 -1.79
CA LYS A 33 5.61 -20.84 -1.25
C LYS A 33 5.61 -20.89 0.28
N ASP A 34 5.84 -19.76 0.94
CA ASP A 34 5.86 -19.65 2.40
C ASP A 34 4.50 -19.18 2.96
N VAL A 35 3.52 -18.92 2.08
CA VAL A 35 2.14 -18.66 2.47
C VAL A 35 1.52 -19.97 2.95
N PRO A 36 0.83 -19.99 4.11
CA PRO A 36 0.19 -21.20 4.58
C PRO A 36 -0.81 -21.75 3.54
N PRO A 37 -0.83 -23.07 3.29
CA PRO A 37 -1.67 -23.66 2.23
C PRO A 37 -3.16 -23.33 2.35
N GLU A 38 -3.68 -23.26 3.57
CA GLU A 38 -5.06 -22.89 3.87
C GLU A 38 -5.40 -21.45 3.46
N ILE A 39 -4.46 -20.52 3.62
CA ILE A 39 -4.62 -19.12 3.21
C ILE A 39 -4.62 -19.02 1.68
N MET A 40 -3.65 -19.67 1.03
CA MET A 40 -3.57 -19.71 -0.42
C MET A 40 -4.82 -20.38 -1.05
N LYS A 41 -5.39 -21.39 -0.37
CA LYS A 41 -6.65 -22.01 -0.77
C LYS A 41 -7.81 -21.01 -0.72
N VAL A 42 -7.99 -20.32 0.41
CA VAL A 42 -9.06 -19.30 0.56
C VAL A 42 -8.94 -18.22 -0.52
N ALA A 43 -7.73 -17.73 -0.79
CA ALA A 43 -7.50 -16.73 -1.83
C ALA A 43 -7.95 -17.19 -3.21
N LYS A 44 -7.59 -18.42 -3.61
CA LYS A 44 -7.99 -19.01 -4.91
C LYS A 44 -9.50 -19.24 -5.01
N GLU A 45 -10.15 -19.61 -3.91
CA GLU A 45 -11.61 -19.78 -3.86
C GLU A 45 -12.36 -18.45 -3.98
N LYS A 46 -11.83 -17.38 -3.35
CA LYS A 46 -12.48 -16.05 -3.33
C LYS A 46 -12.16 -15.20 -4.55
N LEU A 47 -10.99 -15.40 -5.15
CA LEU A 47 -10.55 -14.72 -6.37
C LEU A 47 -10.24 -15.75 -7.47
N PRO A 48 -11.26 -16.47 -7.96
CA PRO A 48 -11.05 -17.45 -9.03
C PRO A 48 -10.54 -16.75 -10.30
N GLY A 49 -9.52 -17.34 -10.92
CA GLY A 49 -8.90 -16.80 -12.14
C GLY A 49 -7.90 -15.67 -11.90
N VAL A 50 -7.61 -15.31 -10.66
CA VAL A 50 -6.45 -14.47 -10.32
C VAL A 50 -5.19 -15.33 -10.28
N THR A 51 -4.15 -14.88 -10.97
CA THR A 51 -2.79 -15.43 -10.84
C THR A 51 -2.06 -14.61 -9.79
N PHE A 52 -1.89 -15.18 -8.59
CA PHE A 52 -1.16 -14.54 -7.49
C PHE A 52 0.34 -14.53 -7.79
N ASP A 53 0.97 -13.37 -7.61
CA ASP A 53 2.40 -13.13 -7.88
C ASP A 53 3.16 -12.51 -6.69
N ALA A 54 2.45 -12.04 -5.66
CA ALA A 54 3.05 -11.49 -4.45
C ALA A 54 2.24 -11.84 -3.20
N ALA A 55 2.94 -11.92 -2.07
CA ALA A 55 2.36 -12.11 -0.75
C ALA A 55 3.04 -11.21 0.28
N TYR A 56 2.28 -10.79 1.28
CA TYR A 56 2.78 -9.99 2.39
C TYR A 56 2.21 -10.49 3.72
N LYS A 57 3.00 -10.31 4.78
CA LYS A 57 2.55 -10.42 6.17
C LYS A 57 2.31 -9.03 6.72
N GLU A 58 1.08 -8.75 7.11
CA GLU A 58 0.73 -7.51 7.78
C GLU A 58 1.25 -7.52 9.24
N PRO A 59 1.52 -6.35 9.83
CA PRO A 59 1.94 -6.22 11.24
C PRO A 59 0.97 -6.85 12.24
N ASN A 60 -0.32 -6.86 11.91
CA ASN A 60 -1.38 -7.48 12.71
C ASN A 60 -1.44 -9.01 12.56
N GLY A 61 -0.61 -9.59 11.68
CA GLY A 61 -0.58 -11.02 11.39
C GLY A 61 -1.48 -11.46 10.24
N ASP A 62 -2.24 -10.58 9.60
CA ASP A 62 -3.02 -10.93 8.42
C ASP A 62 -2.09 -11.20 7.21
N TYR A 63 -2.61 -11.91 6.22
CA TYR A 63 -1.92 -12.22 4.97
C TYR A 63 -2.58 -11.45 3.83
N GLU A 64 -1.80 -10.62 3.14
CA GLU A 64 -2.24 -9.97 1.90
C GLU A 64 -1.71 -10.79 0.71
N LEU A 65 -2.58 -11.16 -0.22
CA LEU A 65 -2.25 -11.85 -1.46
C LEU A 65 -2.63 -10.99 -2.65
N ARG A 66 -1.65 -10.72 -3.52
CA ARG A 66 -1.80 -9.87 -4.70
C ARG A 66 -1.56 -10.65 -5.98
N GLY A 67 -2.35 -10.35 -6.99
CA GLY A 67 -2.22 -10.97 -8.31
C GLY A 67 -2.94 -10.20 -9.41
N LYS A 68 -3.02 -10.82 -10.57
CA LYS A 68 -3.73 -10.26 -11.74
C LYS A 68 -4.82 -11.20 -12.23
N ASP A 69 -5.98 -10.64 -12.54
CA ASP A 69 -7.03 -11.39 -13.22
C ASP A 69 -6.76 -11.56 -14.73
N LYS A 70 -7.65 -12.26 -15.43
CA LYS A 70 -7.54 -12.50 -16.88
C LYS A 70 -7.49 -11.24 -17.76
N THR A 71 -7.92 -10.10 -17.24
CA THR A 71 -7.87 -8.80 -17.93
C THR A 71 -6.58 -8.03 -17.62
N GLY A 72 -5.76 -8.55 -16.70
CA GLY A 72 -4.57 -7.89 -16.19
C GLY A 72 -4.85 -6.91 -15.05
N LYS A 73 -6.10 -6.79 -14.58
CA LYS A 73 -6.44 -5.95 -13.41
C LYS A 73 -5.79 -6.55 -12.17
N ILE A 74 -5.10 -5.71 -11.39
CA ILE A 74 -4.57 -6.09 -10.08
C ILE A 74 -5.74 -6.36 -9.14
N ARG A 75 -5.67 -7.48 -8.43
CA ARG A 75 -6.60 -7.88 -7.36
C ARG A 75 -5.80 -8.18 -6.11
N GLU A 76 -6.32 -7.79 -4.97
CA GLU A 76 -5.72 -8.00 -3.66
C GLU A 76 -6.77 -8.63 -2.72
N ILE A 77 -6.32 -9.49 -1.80
CA ILE A 77 -7.17 -10.08 -0.76
C ILE A 77 -6.40 -10.19 0.55
N ASP A 78 -7.03 -9.69 1.61
CA ASP A 78 -6.56 -9.86 2.99
C ASP A 78 -7.25 -11.02 3.67
N ILE A 79 -6.47 -11.87 4.32
CA ILE A 79 -6.94 -13.07 4.98
C ILE A 79 -6.31 -13.17 6.36
N LYS A 80 -7.14 -13.27 7.38
CA LYS A 80 -6.72 -13.47 8.77
C LYS A 80 -6.03 -14.81 8.97
N PRO A 81 -5.23 -15.00 10.03
CA PRO A 81 -4.60 -16.29 10.34
C PRO A 81 -5.57 -17.47 10.46
N ASP A 82 -6.83 -17.23 10.80
CA ASP A 82 -7.87 -18.24 10.91
C ASP A 82 -8.60 -18.55 9.59
N GLY A 83 -8.19 -17.90 8.49
CA GLY A 83 -8.80 -18.04 7.16
C GLY A 83 -9.99 -17.10 6.91
N THR A 84 -10.36 -16.24 7.87
CA THR A 84 -11.41 -15.24 7.67
C THR A 84 -10.95 -14.20 6.66
N VAL A 85 -11.80 -13.89 5.67
CA VAL A 85 -11.52 -12.84 4.69
C VAL A 85 -11.78 -11.46 5.31
N GLY A 86 -10.79 -10.58 5.20
CA GLY A 86 -10.91 -9.16 5.56
C GLY A 86 -11.44 -8.34 4.40
N GLU A 87 -10.55 -7.90 3.53
CA GLU A 87 -10.83 -7.02 2.38
C GLU A 87 -10.50 -7.71 1.04
N ILE A 88 -11.19 -7.30 -0.03
CA ILE A 88 -10.93 -7.71 -1.41
C ILE A 88 -11.01 -6.48 -2.31
N GLU A 89 -9.95 -6.20 -3.09
CA GLU A 89 -9.85 -5.07 -4.03
C GLU A 89 -9.80 -5.53 -5.51
#